data_AF-A0A3D1M0K4-F1
#
_entry.id   AF-A0A3D1M0K4-F1
#
_cell.length_a   1.000
_cell.length_b   1.000
_cell.length_c   1.000
_cell.angle_alpha   90.00
_cell.angle_beta   90.00
_cell.angle_gamma   90.00
#
_symmetry.space_group_name_H-M   'P 1'
#
loop_
_entity.id
_entity.type
_entity.pdbx_description
1 polymer ?
#
loop_
_entity_poly.entity_id
_entity_poly.type
_entity_poly.pdbx_seq_one_letter_code
_entity_poly.pdbx_strand_id
1 'polypeptide(L)' 'MIETLFAVLLITNGSIIETVPTEGMADCLKTKRVAMQNIGPEQEGIFMQCVQVEAEVEMDMGRKRIVKILTENPTGN' A
#
# COMPACT_ATOMS: atom_id res chain seq x y z
N MET A 1 1.41 5.84 16.01
CA MET A 1 0.10 5.38 16.52
C MET A 1 -0.29 4.11 15.79
N ILE A 2 -0.91 3.13 16.45
CA ILE A 2 -1.30 1.87 15.79
C ILE A 2 -2.76 1.98 15.36
N GLU A 3 -3.05 1.70 14.10
CA GLU A 3 -4.41 1.67 13.57
C GLU A 3 -4.58 0.61 12.47
N THR A 4 -5.82 0.15 12.28
CA THR A 4 -6.20 -0.69 11.14
C THR A 4 -6.67 0.19 10.00
N LEU A 5 -6.01 0.10 8.85
CA LEU A 5 -6.30 0.91 7.67
C LEU A 5 -6.15 0.11 6.38
N PHE A 6 -6.60 0.69 5.27
CA PHE A 6 -6.35 0.14 3.94
C PHE A 6 -5.10 0.78 3.34
N ALA A 7 -4.24 -0.03 2.74
CA ALA A 7 -3.03 0.45 2.09
C ALA A 7 -2.85 -0.15 0.69
N VAL A 8 -2.26 0.63 -0.20
CA VAL A 8 -1.69 0.13 -1.46
C VAL A 8 -0.26 -0.31 -1.17
N LEU A 9 0.04 -1.59 -1.40
CA LEU A 9 1.40 -2.11 -1.43
C LEU A 9 1.91 -2.07 -2.85
N LEU A 10 3.09 -1.48 -3.03
CA LEU A 10 3.89 -1.65 -4.24
C LEU A 10 4.90 -2.77 -3.97
N ILE A 11 4.79 -3.84 -4.74
CA ILE A 11 5.63 -5.03 -4.63
C ILE A 11 6.45 -5.10 -5.91
N THR A 12 7.76 -5.27 -5.78
CA THR A 12 8.66 -5.51 -6.90
C THR A 12 9.53 -6.72 -6.60
N ASN A 13 9.57 -7.69 -7.53
CA ASN A 13 10.35 -8.93 -7.37
C ASN A 13 10.09 -9.65 -6.03
N GLY A 14 8.83 -9.65 -5.59
CA GLY A 14 8.38 -10.31 -4.34
C GLY A 14 8.67 -9.53 -3.05
N SER A 15 9.26 -8.34 -3.12
CA SER A 15 9.53 -7.47 -1.97
C SER A 15 8.62 -6.25 -1.98
N ILE A 16 8.08 -5.87 -0.81
CA ILE A 16 7.33 -4.62 -0.65
C ILE A 16 8.33 -3.45 -0.70
N ILE A 17 8.18 -2.60 -1.71
CA ILE A 17 9.02 -1.41 -1.92
C ILE A 17 8.39 -0.19 -1.27
N GLU A 18 7.07 -0.05 -1.38
CA GLU A 18 6.35 1.12 -0.88
C GLU A 18 4.95 0.74 -0.37
N THR A 19 4.48 1.50 0.62
CA THR A 19 3.15 1.32 1.23
C THR A 19 2.48 2.68 1.38
N VAL A 20 1.32 2.85 0.75
CA VAL A 20 0.57 4.12 0.79
C VAL A 20 -0.72 3.91 1.57
N PRO A 21 -0.91 4.56 2.73
CA PRO A 21 -2.17 4.48 3.46
C PRO A 21 -3.28 5.20 2.68
N THR A 22 -4.49 4.69 2.79
CA THR A 22 -5.68 5.20 2.09
C THR A 22 -6.87 5.31 3.05
N GLU A 23 -7.85 6.13 2.70
CA GLU A 23 -8.99 6.39 3.59
C GLU A 23 -9.98 5.22 3.66
N GLY A 24 -9.91 4.28 2.70
CA GLY A 24 -10.74 3.10 2.65
C GLY A 24 -10.50 2.25 1.41
N MET A 25 -11.19 1.12 1.31
CA MET A 25 -11.02 0.18 0.20
C MET A 25 -11.28 0.82 -1.18
N ALA A 26 -12.33 1.65 -1.30
CA ALA A 26 -12.65 2.30 -2.57
C ALA A 26 -11.54 3.25 -3.04
N ASP A 27 -10.97 4.01 -2.11
CA ASP A 27 -9.84 4.91 -2.38
C ASP A 27 -8.57 4.12 -2.71
N CYS A 28 -8.32 3.01 -2.02
CA CYS A 28 -7.24 2.08 -2.34
C CYS A 28 -7.33 1.58 -3.79
N LEU A 29 -8.48 1.03 -4.18
CA LEU A 29 -8.68 0.48 -5.53
C LEU A 29 -8.53 1.54 -6.61
N LYS A 30 -9.02 2.76 -6.35
CA LYS A 30 -8.87 3.91 -7.25
C LYS A 30 -7.40 4.31 -7.39
N THR A 31 -6.69 4.45 -6.27
CA THR A 31 -5.27 4.82 -6.23
C THR A 31 -4.42 3.78 -6.96
N LYS A 32 -4.63 2.48 -6.67
CA LYS A 32 -3.99 1.37 -7.39
C LYS A 32 -4.24 1.48 -8.90
N ARG A 33 -5.49 1.70 -9.33
CA ARG A 33 -5.81 1.81 -10.76
C ARG A 33 -5.05 2.95 -11.44
N VAL A 34 -5.03 4.14 -10.84
CA VAL A 34 -4.34 5.31 -11.39
C VAL A 34 -2.83 5.08 -11.42
N ALA A 35 -2.25 4.54 -10.34
CA ALA A 35 -0.82 4.24 -10.27
C ALA A 35 -0.40 3.21 -11.33
N MET A 36 -1.16 2.13 -11.51
CA MET A 36 -0.92 1.14 -12.57
C MET A 36 -0.98 1.75 -13.98
N GLN A 37 -1.87 2.73 -14.21
CA GLN A 37 -1.93 3.42 -15.50
C GLN A 37 -0.68 4.30 -15.76
N ASN A 38 -0.09 4.86 -14.70
CA ASN A 38 1.09 5.74 -14.82
C ASN A 38 2.40 4.97 -15.03
N ILE A 39 2.51 3.71 -14.61
CA ILE A 39 3.74 2.91 -14.74
C ILE A 39 4.02 2.50 -16.20
N GLY A 40 2.99 2.40 -17.06
CA GLY A 40 3.17 2.03 -18.46
C GLY A 40 3.35 0.51 -18.68
N PRO A 41 3.75 0.07 -19.90
CA PRO A 41 3.72 -1.34 -20.32
C PRO A 41 4.87 -2.21 -19.78
N GLU A 42 5.94 -1.63 -19.24
CA GLU A 42 7.08 -2.36 -18.65
C GLU A 42 6.80 -2.73 -17.18
N GLN A 43 5.88 -3.69 -16.98
CA GLN A 43 5.36 -4.08 -15.66
C GLN A 43 5.99 -5.36 -15.11
N GLU A 44 7.05 -5.87 -15.74
CA GLU A 44 7.59 -7.18 -15.40
C GLU A 44 8.15 -7.16 -13.96
N GLY A 45 7.52 -7.93 -13.07
CA GLY A 45 7.88 -7.98 -11.66
C GLY A 45 7.27 -6.91 -10.76
N ILE A 46 6.50 -5.94 -11.28
CA ILE A 46 5.81 -4.91 -10.50
C ILE A 46 4.35 -5.32 -10.25
N PHE A 47 3.97 -5.42 -8.99
CA PHE A 47 2.61 -5.75 -8.57
C PHE A 47 2.12 -4.74 -7.54
N MET A 48 0.88 -4.29 -7.68
CA MET A 48 0.22 -3.51 -6.64
C MET A 48 -0.93 -4.28 -6.02
N GLN A 49 -1.05 -4.21 -4.70
CA GLN A 49 -2.12 -4.89 -3.96
C GLN A 49 -2.78 -3.94 -2.97
N CYS A 50 -4.11 -4.02 -2.90
CA CYS A 50 -4.88 -3.34 -1.86
C CYS A 50 -5.14 -4.33 -0.74
N VAL A 51 -4.71 -3.96 0.47
CA VAL A 51 -4.87 -4.81 1.64
C VAL A 51 -5.32 -4.00 2.84
N GLN A 52 -6.03 -4.67 3.74
CA GLN A 52 -6.27 -4.17 5.08
C GLN A 52 -5.13 -4.63 5.97
N VAL A 53 -4.49 -3.71 6.67
CA VAL A 53 -3.39 -4.02 7.58
C VAL A 53 -3.56 -3.27 8.89
N GLU A 54 -3.07 -3.88 9.95
CA GLU A 54 -2.74 -3.17 11.18
C GLU A 54 -1.33 -2.63 11.04
N ALA A 55 -1.17 -1.32 11.22
CA ALA A 55 0.08 -0.64 10.99
C ALA A 55 0.33 0.44 12.04
N GLU A 56 1.60 0.64 12.35
CA GLU A 56 2.05 1.85 13.02
C GLU A 56 2.16 2.96 11.99
N VAL A 57 1.41 4.04 12.22
CA VAL A 57 1.41 5.24 11.40
C VAL A 57 1.89 6.47 12.16
N GLU A 58 2.40 7.44 11.41
CA GLU A 58 2.71 8.77 11.90
C GLU A 58 2.12 9.84 10.99
N MET A 59 2.00 11.04 11.51
CA MET A 59 1.62 12.21 10.72
C MET A 59 2.89 12.91 10.26
N ASP A 60 3.19 12.83 8.98
CA ASP A 60 4.30 13.51 8.34
C ASP A 60 3.75 14.63 7.44
N MET A 61 4.09 15.88 7.76
CA MET A 61 3.63 17.07 7.02
C MET A 61 2.11 17.11 6.75
N GLY A 62 1.30 16.66 7.72
CA GLY A 62 -0.16 16.63 7.60
C GLY A 62 -0.72 15.44 6.82
N ARG A 63 0.12 14.47 6.43
CA ARG A 63 -0.28 13.23 5.76
C ARG A 63 0.03 12.04 6.65
N LYS A 64 -0.87 11.05 6.66
CA LYS A 64 -0.59 9.76 7.31
C LYS A 64 0.47 9.02 6.52
N ARG A 65 1.45 8.46 7.22
CA ARG A 65 2.49 7.61 6.67
C ARG A 65 2.56 6.33 7.48
N ILE A 66 2.68 5.19 6.81
CA ILE A 66 2.93 3.90 7.45
C ILE A 66 4.42 3.83 7.78
N VAL A 67 4.73 3.72 9.08
CA VAL A 67 6.09 3.51 9.58
C VAL A 67 6.41 2.01 9.58
N LYS A 68 5.45 1.19 9.98
CA LYS A 68 5.62 -0.27 10.07
C LYS A 68 4.29 -1.00 9.90
N ILE A 69 4.28 -2.04 9.08
CA ILE A 69 3.16 -3.00 9.03
C ILE A 69 3.34 -4.02 10.15
N LEU A 70 2.28 -4.26 10.92
CA LEU A 70 2.25 -5.23 12.03
C LEU A 70 1.55 -6.53 11.62
N THR A 71 0.73 -6.52 10.57
CA THR A 71 0.10 -7.71 10.01
C THR A 71 1.15 -8.71 9.52
N GLU A 72 1.06 -9.97 9.97
CA GLU A 72 2.06 -11.01 9.69
C GLU A 72 2.16 -11.39 8.20
N ASN A 73 1.05 -11.42 7.47
CA ASN A 73 0.99 -11.76 6.05
C ASN A 73 0.23 -10.72 5.22
N PRO A 74 0.83 -9.54 4.96
CA PRO A 74 0.16 -8.45 4.26
C PRO A 74 0.00 -8.69 2.76
N THR A 75 0.65 -9.71 2.19
CA THR A 75 0.56 -10.06 0.75
C THR A 75 -0.37 -11.25 0.46
N GLY A 76 -0.80 -11.99 1.49
CA GLY A 76 -1.82 -13.05 1.37
C GLY A 76 -1.38 -14.32 0.62
N ASN A 77 -0.08 -14.55 0.46
CA ASN A 77 0.48 -15.82 -0.04
C ASN A 77 1.06 -16.66 1.09
#